data_AF-A0A177NKN7-F1
#
_entry.id   AF-A0A177NKN7-F1
#
_cell.length_a   1.000
_cell.length_b   1.000
_cell.length_c   1.000
_cell.angle_alpha   90.00
_cell.angle_beta   90.00
_cell.angle_gamma   90.00
#
_symmetry.space_group_name_H-M   'P 1'
#
loop_
_entity.id
_entity.type
_entity.pdbx_description
1 polymer ?
#
loop_
_entity_poly.entity_id
_entity_poly.type
_entity_poly.pdbx_seq_one_letter_code
_entity_poly.pdbx_strand_id
1 'polypeptide(L)'
;MFWRKKKQDSLPLEELAGNLMFMATDPDKNWEVASDFRKTDLPNNAVTCELSFLMGSICRDIIRNEVRPELLDKAILAAEKVYVKTFEAESSEELPPEMRAVYGTSSLIQVATAALKRYGTDGDLLSVTLPTFVSRIHGDPRMALEIKPLIESRLNILQSAFKQLLPANAK
;
A
#
# COMPACT_ATOMS: atom_id res chain seq x y z
N MET A 1 -15.09 -18.32 -38.20
CA MET A 1 -13.85 -18.15 -37.40
C MET A 1 -14.18 -17.26 -36.19
N PHE A 2 -14.83 -17.81 -35.16
CA PHE A 2 -15.28 -17.06 -33.98
C PHE A 2 -14.28 -17.25 -32.84
N TRP A 3 -13.15 -16.56 -32.91
CA TRP A 3 -12.37 -16.27 -31.70
C TRP A 3 -13.13 -15.19 -30.92
N ARG A 4 -14.19 -15.60 -30.20
CA ARG A 4 -14.64 -14.81 -29.06
C ARG A 4 -13.41 -14.69 -28.17
N LYS A 5 -12.85 -13.48 -28.06
CA LYS A 5 -11.96 -13.12 -26.96
C LYS A 5 -12.56 -13.77 -25.72
N LYS A 6 -11.87 -14.75 -25.13
CA LYS A 6 -12.26 -15.24 -23.80
C LYS A 6 -12.43 -13.97 -22.98
N LYS A 7 -13.66 -13.67 -22.53
CA LYS A 7 -13.82 -12.76 -21.40
C LYS A 7 -12.89 -13.37 -20.37
N GLN A 8 -11.84 -12.64 -20.02
CA GLN A 8 -11.03 -13.01 -18.89
C GLN A 8 -12.04 -13.11 -17.75
N ASP A 9 -12.26 -14.33 -17.25
CA ASP A 9 -13.19 -14.54 -16.15
C ASP A 9 -12.68 -13.62 -15.04
N SER A 10 -13.40 -12.52 -14.83
CA SER A 10 -12.94 -11.46 -13.94
C SER A 10 -12.86 -12.07 -12.55
N LEU A 11 -11.69 -11.97 -11.91
CA LEU A 11 -11.50 -12.48 -10.56
C LEU A 11 -12.59 -11.94 -9.63
N PRO A 12 -13.02 -12.72 -8.61
CA PRO A 12 -13.89 -12.21 -7.57
C PRO A 12 -13.33 -10.90 -7.00
N LEU A 13 -14.21 -9.94 -6.69
CA LEU A 13 -13.81 -8.62 -6.21
C LEU A 13 -12.86 -8.70 -5.01
N GLU A 14 -13.14 -9.61 -4.07
CA GLU A 14 -12.31 -9.82 -2.88
C GLU A 14 -10.90 -10.28 -3.22
N GLU A 15 -10.77 -11.17 -4.21
CA GLU A 15 -9.47 -11.65 -4.68
C GLU A 15 -8.73 -10.53 -5.41
N LEU A 16 -9.44 -9.74 -6.22
CA LEU A 16 -8.84 -8.60 -6.91
C LEU A 16 -8.38 -7.51 -5.93
N ALA A 17 -9.18 -7.18 -4.90
CA ALA A 17 -8.82 -6.23 -3.85
C ALA A 17 -7.65 -6.74 -3.01
N GLY A 18 -7.64 -8.03 -2.69
CA GLY A 18 -6.51 -8.69 -2.04
C GLY A 18 -5.23 -8.62 -2.87
N ASN A 19 -5.31 -8.91 -4.17
CA ASN A 19 -4.17 -8.83 -5.09
C ASN A 19 -3.66 -7.40 -5.24
N LEU A 20 -4.57 -6.41 -5.30
CA LEU A 20 -4.18 -5.00 -5.30
C LEU A 20 -3.37 -4.66 -4.05
N MET A 21 -3.83 -5.08 -2.86
CA MET A 21 -3.11 -4.86 -1.61
C MET A 21 -1.74 -5.52 -1.62
N PHE A 22 -1.68 -6.81 -1.99
CA PHE A 22 -0.43 -7.55 -2.09
C PHE A 22 0.60 -6.82 -2.97
N MET A 23 0.17 -6.40 -4.17
CA MET A 23 1.02 -5.66 -5.12
C MET A 23 1.40 -4.26 -4.62
N ALA A 24 0.52 -3.59 -3.86
CA ALA A 24 0.81 -2.29 -3.27
C ALA A 24 1.86 -2.40 -2.16
N THR A 25 1.84 -3.48 -1.37
CA THR A 25 2.76 -3.72 -0.26
C THR A 25 4.00 -4.54 -0.64
N ASP A 26 4.21 -4.81 -1.93
CA ASP A 26 5.34 -5.58 -2.44
C ASP A 26 6.67 -4.93 -2.02
N PRO A 27 7.53 -5.62 -1.26
CA PRO A 27 8.72 -5.03 -0.68
C PRO A 27 9.77 -4.66 -1.73
N ASP A 28 9.91 -5.44 -2.81
CA ASP A 28 10.87 -5.16 -3.87
C ASP A 28 10.49 -3.90 -4.65
N LYS A 29 9.20 -3.76 -5.00
CA LYS A 29 8.67 -2.58 -5.68
C LYS A 29 8.74 -1.34 -4.80
N ASN A 30 8.49 -1.49 -3.50
CA ASN A 30 8.61 -0.38 -2.57
C ASN A 30 10.07 -0.03 -2.29
N TRP A 31 10.98 -1.00 -2.32
CA TRP A 31 12.42 -0.75 -2.22
C TRP A 31 12.92 0.04 -3.44
N GLU A 32 12.50 -0.32 -4.65
CA GLU A 32 12.82 0.41 -5.89
C GLU A 32 12.44 1.89 -5.76
N VAL A 33 11.21 2.17 -5.31
CA VAL A 33 10.72 3.55 -5.15
C VAL A 33 11.42 4.28 -3.99
N ALA A 34 11.58 3.63 -2.84
CA ALA A 34 12.22 4.23 -1.67
C ALA A 34 13.70 4.56 -1.90
N SER A 35 14.38 3.79 -2.75
CA SER A 35 15.79 4.00 -3.09
C SER A 35 16.05 5.31 -3.85
N ASP A 36 15.03 5.86 -4.51
CA ASP A 36 15.11 7.17 -5.18
C ASP A 36 14.88 8.34 -4.21
N PHE A 37 14.50 8.08 -2.96
CA PHE A 37 14.32 9.12 -1.97
C PHE A 37 15.69 9.65 -1.53
N ARG A 38 15.72 10.95 -1.22
CA ARG A 38 16.85 11.52 -0.49
C ARG A 38 17.03 10.77 0.83
N LYS A 39 18.28 10.50 1.19
CA LYS A 39 18.62 9.89 2.48
C LYS A 39 17.99 10.66 3.66
N THR A 40 17.41 9.91 4.58
CA THR A 40 16.99 10.40 5.90
C THR A 40 17.87 9.75 6.98
N ASP A 41 17.57 10.04 8.25
CA ASP A 41 18.25 9.41 9.39
C ASP A 41 17.84 7.94 9.59
N LEU A 42 16.83 7.45 8.86
CA LEU A 42 16.39 6.06 8.94
C LEU A 42 17.12 5.16 7.95
N PRO A 43 17.35 3.88 8.29
CA PRO A 43 17.87 2.90 7.35
C PRO A 43 16.86 2.63 6.23
N ASN A 44 17.36 2.28 5.04
CA ASN A 44 16.51 2.17 3.84
C ASN A 44 15.43 1.07 3.94
N ASN A 45 15.67 0.02 4.73
CA ASN A 45 14.66 -1.00 5.02
C ASN A 45 13.50 -0.45 5.86
N ALA A 46 13.76 0.40 6.85
CA ALA A 46 12.71 1.08 7.60
C ALA A 46 11.91 2.04 6.71
N VAL A 47 12.58 2.81 5.85
CA VAL A 47 11.92 3.70 4.87
C VAL A 47 11.05 2.88 3.90
N THR A 48 11.54 1.73 3.44
CA THR A 48 10.78 0.81 2.57
C THR A 48 9.54 0.26 3.29
N CYS A 49 9.66 -0.13 4.56
CA CYS A 49 8.50 -0.56 5.35
C CYS A 49 7.47 0.56 5.53
N GLU A 50 7.90 1.78 5.85
CA GLU A 50 7.00 2.93 5.95
C GLU A 50 6.29 3.21 4.62
N LEU A 51 6.98 3.03 3.49
CA LEU A 51 6.37 3.16 2.17
C LEU A 51 5.34 2.06 1.93
N SER A 52 5.63 0.80 2.29
CA SER A 52 4.65 -0.28 2.23
C SER A 52 3.40 0.01 3.08
N PHE A 53 3.56 0.63 4.26
CA PHE A 53 2.43 1.02 5.10
C PHE A 53 1.59 2.13 4.44
N LEU A 54 2.24 3.14 3.86
CA LEU A 54 1.57 4.19 3.08
C LEU A 54 0.82 3.59 1.87
N MET A 55 1.46 2.68 1.14
CA MET A 55 0.85 2.03 -0.02
C MET A 55 -0.39 1.19 0.35
N GLY A 56 -0.43 0.62 1.55
CA GLY A 56 -1.65 -0.03 2.06
C GLY A 56 -2.81 0.95 2.24
N SER A 57 -2.52 2.17 2.70
CA SER A 57 -3.52 3.25 2.77
C SER A 57 -3.98 3.68 1.37
N ILE A 58 -3.05 3.90 0.44
CA ILE A 58 -3.36 4.24 -0.96
C ILE A 58 -4.19 3.14 -1.64
N CYS A 59 -3.93 1.87 -1.34
CA CYS A 59 -4.74 0.76 -1.82
C CYS A 59 -6.22 0.91 -1.42
N ARG A 60 -6.49 1.30 -0.16
CA ARG A 60 -7.87 1.57 0.27
C ARG A 60 -8.50 2.74 -0.48
N ASP A 61 -7.73 3.79 -0.75
CA ASP A 61 -8.20 4.91 -1.56
C ASP A 61 -8.57 4.48 -2.99
N ILE A 62 -7.72 3.69 -3.65
CA ILE A 62 -8.03 3.13 -4.98
C ILE A 62 -9.34 2.32 -4.94
N ILE A 63 -9.52 1.46 -3.93
CA ILE A 63 -10.74 0.68 -3.79
C ILE A 63 -11.96 1.58 -3.59
N ARG A 64 -11.88 2.60 -2.73
CA ARG A 64 -12.99 3.56 -2.48
C ARG A 64 -13.39 4.33 -3.73
N ASN A 65 -12.44 4.65 -4.61
CA ASN A 65 -12.70 5.45 -5.80
C ASN A 65 -13.19 4.63 -7.00
N GLU A 66 -12.94 3.32 -7.02
CA GLU A 66 -13.25 2.46 -8.18
C GLU A 66 -14.37 1.45 -7.91
N VAL A 67 -14.63 1.10 -6.66
CA VAL A 67 -15.67 0.12 -6.27
C VAL A 67 -16.94 0.83 -5.83
N ARG A 68 -18.09 0.37 -6.34
CA ARG A 68 -19.38 0.90 -5.93
C ARG A 68 -19.66 0.74 -4.43
N PRO A 69 -20.42 1.65 -3.79
CA PRO A 69 -20.59 1.68 -2.34
C PRO A 69 -21.08 0.37 -1.70
N GLU A 70 -21.94 -0.38 -2.38
CA GLU A 70 -22.56 -1.61 -1.81
C GLU A 70 -21.57 -2.77 -1.65
N LEU A 71 -20.43 -2.71 -2.33
CA LEU A 71 -19.40 -3.75 -2.29
C LEU A 71 -18.12 -3.27 -1.61
N LEU A 72 -18.08 -2.00 -1.19
CA LEU A 72 -16.88 -1.34 -0.73
C LEU A 72 -16.31 -1.99 0.54
N ASP A 73 -17.14 -2.15 1.57
CA ASP A 73 -16.70 -2.74 2.85
C ASP A 73 -16.14 -4.14 2.66
N LYS A 74 -16.76 -4.93 1.78
CA LYS A 74 -16.31 -6.27 1.45
C LYS A 74 -14.93 -6.27 0.78
N ALA A 75 -14.71 -5.36 -0.17
CA ALA A 75 -13.43 -5.21 -0.86
C ALA A 75 -12.33 -4.72 0.08
N ILE A 76 -12.62 -3.72 0.92
CA ILE A 76 -11.67 -3.18 1.91
C ILE A 76 -11.28 -4.27 2.93
N LEU A 77 -12.24 -5.01 3.48
CA LEU A 77 -11.95 -6.09 4.42
C LEU A 77 -11.08 -7.20 3.79
N ALA A 78 -11.33 -7.54 2.53
CA ALA A 78 -10.50 -8.51 1.81
C ALA A 78 -9.06 -8.00 1.63
N ALA A 79 -8.90 -6.73 1.24
CA ALA A 79 -7.60 -6.08 1.11
C ALA A 79 -6.85 -6.01 2.45
N GLU A 80 -7.50 -5.53 3.52
CA GLU A 80 -6.88 -5.43 4.85
C GLU A 80 -6.50 -6.80 5.43
N LYS A 81 -7.28 -7.86 5.13
CA LYS A 81 -6.89 -9.23 5.50
C LYS A 81 -5.58 -9.66 4.84
N VAL A 82 -5.38 -9.32 3.57
CA VAL A 82 -4.10 -9.58 2.88
C VAL A 82 -2.98 -8.75 3.47
N TYR A 83 -3.21 -7.47 3.75
CA TYR A 83 -2.23 -6.61 4.41
C TYR A 83 -1.74 -7.22 5.73
N VAL A 84 -2.66 -7.61 6.62
CA VAL A 84 -2.34 -8.24 7.91
C VAL A 84 -1.55 -9.53 7.69
N LYS A 85 -2.00 -10.39 6.77
CA LYS A 85 -1.32 -11.67 6.49
C LYS A 85 0.11 -11.46 5.98
N THR A 86 0.35 -10.47 5.11
CA THR A 86 1.68 -10.14 4.59
C THR A 86 2.62 -9.82 5.75
N PHE A 87 2.26 -8.88 6.62
CA PHE A 87 3.14 -8.48 7.73
C PHE A 87 3.19 -9.50 8.86
N GLU A 88 2.18 -10.33 9.05
CA GLU A 88 2.21 -11.45 10.00
C GLU A 88 3.25 -12.50 9.58
N ALA A 89 3.32 -12.86 8.30
CA ALA A 89 4.33 -13.77 7.78
C ALA A 89 5.75 -13.23 8.00
N GLU A 90 5.98 -11.95 7.69
CA GLU A 90 7.25 -11.27 7.90
C GLU A 90 7.60 -11.06 9.39
N SER A 91 6.60 -11.11 10.29
CA SER A 91 6.82 -10.98 11.75
C SER A 91 7.27 -12.27 12.42
N SER A 92 7.33 -13.38 11.69
CA SER A 92 7.83 -14.65 12.21
C SER A 92 9.36 -14.63 12.43
N GLU A 93 10.05 -13.71 11.77
CA GLU A 93 11.49 -13.49 11.90
C GLU A 93 11.81 -12.33 12.86
N GLU A 94 12.99 -12.38 13.47
CA GLU A 94 13.46 -11.30 14.33
C GLU A 94 13.82 -10.09 13.47
N LEU A 95 13.25 -8.91 13.79
CA LEU A 95 13.56 -7.68 13.06
C LEU A 95 15.07 -7.39 13.06
N PRO A 96 15.65 -6.95 11.93
CA PRO A 96 17.05 -6.51 11.89
C PRO A 96 17.36 -5.45 12.96
N PRO A 97 18.58 -5.41 13.53
CA PRO A 97 18.95 -4.48 14.59
C PRO A 97 18.62 -3.02 14.29
N GLU A 98 18.85 -2.59 13.05
CA GLU A 98 18.59 -1.24 12.59
C GLU A 98 17.09 -0.92 12.52
N MET A 99 16.22 -1.89 12.22
CA MET A 99 14.77 -1.71 12.27
C MET A 99 14.25 -1.72 13.70
N ARG A 100 14.83 -2.52 14.60
CA ARG A 100 14.51 -2.47 16.04
C ARG A 100 14.89 -1.13 16.67
N ALA A 101 15.96 -0.49 16.20
CA ALA A 101 16.31 0.86 16.65
C ALA A 101 15.22 1.89 16.29
N VAL A 102 14.46 1.67 15.21
CA VAL A 102 13.37 2.54 14.76
C VAL A 102 12.05 2.18 15.43
N TYR A 103 11.68 0.89 15.43
CA TYR A 103 10.36 0.41 15.86
C TYR A 103 10.32 -0.09 17.31
N GLY A 104 11.46 -0.16 17.99
CA GLY A 104 11.58 -0.70 19.34
C GLY A 104 11.34 -2.22 19.38
N THR A 105 10.61 -2.65 20.41
CA THR A 105 10.32 -4.07 20.67
C THR A 105 9.01 -4.55 20.05
N SER A 106 8.31 -3.71 19.29
CA SER A 106 7.07 -4.09 18.62
C SER A 106 7.33 -5.02 17.45
N SER A 107 6.44 -5.99 17.23
CA SER A 107 6.51 -6.82 16.03
C SER A 107 6.12 -6.02 14.78
N LEU A 108 6.60 -6.44 13.60
CA LEU A 108 6.34 -5.71 12.36
C LEU A 108 4.84 -5.58 12.07
N ILE A 109 4.05 -6.62 12.36
CA ILE A 109 2.59 -6.58 12.21
C ILE A 109 1.93 -5.55 13.12
N GLN A 110 2.40 -5.38 14.36
CA GLN A 110 1.89 -4.35 15.27
C GLN A 110 2.17 -2.95 14.71
N VAL A 111 3.39 -2.73 14.22
CA VAL A 111 3.81 -1.47 13.60
C VAL A 111 2.97 -1.20 12.34
N ALA A 112 2.84 -2.18 11.46
CA ALA A 112 2.11 -2.07 10.20
C ALA A 112 0.62 -1.78 10.42
N THR A 113 -0.01 -2.44 11.40
CA THR A 113 -1.43 -2.24 11.74
C THR A 113 -1.66 -0.85 12.32
N ALA A 114 -0.79 -0.39 13.21
CA ALA A 114 -0.85 0.96 13.76
C ALA A 114 -0.64 2.03 12.69
N ALA A 115 0.32 1.81 11.77
CA ALA A 115 0.61 2.70 10.66
C ALA A 115 -0.57 2.79 9.69
N LEU A 116 -1.17 1.66 9.29
CA LEU A 116 -2.33 1.63 8.40
C LEU A 116 -3.51 2.41 8.99
N LYS A 117 -3.78 2.25 10.28
CA LYS A 117 -4.82 3.04 10.97
C LYS A 117 -4.49 4.53 10.98
N ARG A 118 -3.24 4.89 11.24
CA ARG A 118 -2.79 6.29 11.27
C ARG A 118 -2.95 6.95 9.90
N TYR A 119 -2.50 6.32 8.83
CA TYR A 119 -2.67 6.86 7.47
C TYR A 119 -4.15 6.95 7.07
N GLY A 120 -5.02 6.06 7.55
CA GLY A 120 -6.46 6.10 7.28
C GLY A 120 -7.25 7.15 8.05
N THR A 121 -6.66 7.88 9.01
CA THR A 121 -7.41 8.77 9.91
C THR A 121 -8.10 9.90 9.17
N ASP A 122 -7.45 10.45 8.13
CA ASP A 122 -7.93 11.61 7.39
C ASP A 122 -8.31 11.28 5.93
N GLY A 123 -8.66 10.01 5.66
CA GLY A 123 -9.30 9.62 4.39
C GLY A 123 -8.41 8.96 3.35
N ASP A 124 -7.23 8.44 3.72
CA ASP A 124 -6.32 7.64 2.86
C ASP A 124 -5.76 8.32 1.59
N LEU A 125 -6.23 9.51 1.24
CA LEU A 125 -5.77 10.29 0.09
C LEU A 125 -4.27 10.61 0.20
N LEU A 126 -3.52 10.40 -0.89
CA LEU A 126 -2.08 10.65 -0.92
C LEU A 126 -1.71 12.08 -0.47
N SER A 127 -2.47 13.10 -0.88
CA SER A 127 -2.22 14.48 -0.48
C SER A 127 -2.29 14.72 1.03
N VAL A 128 -3.02 13.87 1.75
CA VAL A 128 -3.25 13.94 3.18
C VAL A 128 -2.29 13.02 3.94
N THR A 129 -2.03 11.83 3.40
CA THR A 129 -1.16 10.82 4.03
C THR A 129 0.32 11.09 3.82
N LEU A 130 0.69 11.78 2.74
CA LEU A 130 2.08 12.06 2.39
C LEU A 130 2.84 12.89 3.44
N PRO A 131 2.30 13.97 4.02
CA PRO A 131 2.96 14.67 5.13
C PRO A 131 3.20 13.76 6.33
N THR A 132 2.26 12.86 6.65
CA THR A 132 2.41 11.88 7.72
C THR A 132 3.55 10.91 7.41
N PHE A 133 3.65 10.45 6.16
CA PHE A 133 4.74 9.57 5.73
C PHE A 133 6.10 10.26 5.86
N VAL A 134 6.23 11.47 5.32
CA VAL A 134 7.49 12.26 5.40
C VAL A 134 7.91 12.47 6.85
N SER A 135 6.96 12.80 7.73
CA SER A 135 7.24 12.92 9.16
C SER A 135 7.72 11.61 9.79
N ARG A 136 7.10 10.47 9.43
CA ARG A 136 7.46 9.16 9.98
C ARG A 136 8.82 8.67 9.52
N ILE A 137 9.27 9.06 8.32
CA ILE A 137 10.61 8.73 7.84
C ILE A 137 11.70 9.74 8.27
N HIS A 138 11.35 10.69 9.16
CA HIS A 138 12.21 11.80 9.58
C HIS A 138 12.72 12.64 8.39
N GLY A 139 11.89 12.77 7.35
CA GLY A 139 12.21 13.55 6.17
C GLY A 139 12.00 15.05 6.38
N ASP A 140 12.75 15.85 5.62
CA ASP A 140 12.47 17.29 5.48
C ASP A 140 11.08 17.47 4.83
N PRO A 141 10.20 18.36 5.32
CA PRO A 141 8.87 18.56 4.75
C PRO A 141 8.85 18.83 3.24
N ARG A 142 9.91 19.42 2.68
CA ARG A 142 10.07 19.65 1.23
C ARG A 142 10.19 18.36 0.43
N MET A 143 10.65 17.27 1.06
CA MET A 143 10.70 15.95 0.43
C MET A 143 9.33 15.48 -0.05
N ALA A 144 8.23 15.95 0.57
CA ALA A 144 6.90 15.64 0.10
C ALA A 144 6.72 16.00 -1.39
N LEU A 145 7.27 17.12 -1.86
CA LEU A 145 7.20 17.53 -3.27
C LEU A 145 8.10 16.68 -4.17
N GLU A 146 9.22 16.18 -3.63
CA GLU A 146 10.20 15.37 -4.36
C GLU A 146 9.68 13.94 -4.59
N ILE A 147 9.10 13.33 -3.55
CA ILE A 147 8.67 11.92 -3.59
C ILE A 147 7.26 11.72 -4.11
N LYS A 148 6.40 12.76 -4.03
CA LYS A 148 5.02 12.72 -4.54
C LYS A 148 4.93 12.14 -5.96
N PRO A 149 5.67 12.64 -6.97
CA PRO A 149 5.56 12.11 -8.33
C PRO A 149 5.96 10.63 -8.44
N LEU A 150 6.89 10.15 -7.61
CA LEU A 150 7.30 8.75 -7.57
C LEU A 150 6.16 7.85 -7.06
N ILE A 151 5.52 8.26 -5.97
CA ILE A 151 4.40 7.55 -5.38
C ILE A 151 3.16 7.63 -6.29
N GLU A 152 2.89 8.79 -6.91
CA GLU A 152 1.80 8.97 -7.88
C GLU A 152 1.98 8.07 -9.10
N SER A 153 3.21 7.92 -9.62
CA SER A 153 3.51 6.99 -10.70
C SER A 153 3.11 5.56 -10.33
N ARG A 154 3.48 5.10 -9.13
CA ARG A 154 3.13 3.76 -8.63
C ARG A 154 1.62 3.61 -8.44
N LEU A 155 0.96 4.60 -7.84
CA LEU A 155 -0.49 4.66 -7.65
C LEU A 155 -1.20 4.53 -9.00
N ASN A 156 -0.81 5.31 -10.00
CA ASN A 156 -1.43 5.31 -11.33
C ASN A 156 -1.34 3.94 -12.01
N ILE A 157 -0.20 3.24 -11.86
CA ILE A 157 -0.03 1.87 -12.38
C ILE A 157 -1.02 0.91 -11.70
N LEU A 158 -1.09 0.96 -10.36
CA LEU A 158 -1.97 0.08 -9.57
C LEU A 158 -3.44 0.36 -9.85
N GLN A 159 -3.85 1.63 -9.87
CA GLN A 159 -5.22 2.04 -10.17
C GLN A 159 -5.62 1.64 -11.58
N SER A 160 -4.75 1.86 -12.57
CA SER A 160 -5.01 1.49 -13.96
C SER A 160 -5.20 -0.02 -14.11
N ALA A 161 -4.33 -0.82 -13.49
CA ALA A 161 -4.43 -2.28 -13.51
C ALA A 161 -5.72 -2.76 -12.82
N PHE A 162 -6.03 -2.20 -11.64
CA PHE A 162 -7.23 -2.55 -10.88
C PHE A 162 -8.51 -2.23 -11.68
N LYS A 163 -8.62 -1.01 -12.23
CA LYS A 163 -9.78 -0.56 -13.02
C LYS A 163 -10.02 -1.40 -14.29
N GLN A 164 -8.95 -1.87 -14.92
CA GLN A 164 -9.01 -2.74 -16.10
C GLN A 164 -9.56 -4.14 -15.76
N LEU A 165 -9.18 -4.67 -14.60
CA LEU A 165 -9.58 -5.99 -14.13
C LEU A 165 -10.90 -5.99 -13.35
N LEU A 166 -11.35 -4.83 -12.88
CA LEU A 166 -12.55 -4.68 -12.08
C LEU A 166 -13.80 -5.10 -12.88
N PRO A 167 -14.61 -6.05 -12.35
CA PRO A 167 -15.85 -6.49 -12.99
C PRO A 167 -16.83 -5.32 -13.21
N ALA A 168 -17.59 -5.33 -14.30
CA ALA A 168 -18.54 -4.25 -14.61
C ALA A 168 -19.66 -4.10 -13.55
N ASN A 169 -19.99 -5.17 -12.84
CA ASN A 169 -20.96 -5.16 -11.74
C ASN A 169 -20.36 -4.70 -10.40
N ALA A 170 -19.04 -4.48 -10.34
CA ALA A 170 -18.32 -3.97 -9.18
C ALA A 170 -17.90 -2.50 -9.32
N LYS A 171 -17.93 -1.97 -10.55
CA LYS A 171 -17.80 -0.54 -10.87
C LYS A 171 -19.03 0.25 -10.41
#